data_AF-A0A0L8G0B1-F1
#
_entry.id   AF-A0A0L8G0B1-F1
#
_cell.length_a   1.000
_cell.length_b   1.000
_cell.length_c   1.000
_cell.angle_alpha   90.00
_cell.angle_beta   90.00
_cell.angle_gamma   90.00
#
_symmetry.space_group_name_H-M   'P 1'
#
loop_
_entity.id
_entity.type
_entity.pdbx_description
1 polymer ?
#
loop_
_entity_poly.entity_id
_entity_poly.type
_entity_poly.pdbx_seq_one_letter_code
_entity_poly.pdbx_strand_id
1 'polypeptide(L)'
;MSGISLFIYCFVLIFRVKKSESLYSGVCQAVDSRNSSTKYCTSCTDAHMCVSKPSQFQSCKTTGRDITSKMESPKLVPYNCYSGVESVDEFDYNPDFVSSSLPPWSDDEFSETDAKKFCQTYLKDKTSFAPCTTTIGINISREIESCITNIQITKDAKWAPIMLESMLLRCNRRLHRMVLGQQEDRRLIEAMASICPNDCSDNGNCEKGL
;
A
#
# COMPACT_ATOMS: atom_id res chain seq x y z
N MET A 1 7.68 2.81 31.03
CA MET A 1 7.21 2.59 29.64
C MET A 1 6.19 3.67 29.25
N SER A 2 6.54 4.96 29.30
CA SER A 2 5.57 6.07 29.07
C SER A 2 5.90 6.99 27.90
N GLY A 3 7.04 6.82 27.23
CA GLY A 3 7.49 7.73 26.17
C GLY A 3 6.94 7.42 24.77
N ILE A 4 6.68 6.15 24.46
CA ILE A 4 6.24 5.72 23.11
C ILE A 4 4.77 6.07 22.87
N SER A 5 3.95 6.04 23.93
CA SER A 5 2.52 6.34 23.86
C SER A 5 2.24 7.80 23.46
N LEU A 6 3.01 8.77 23.99
CA LEU A 6 2.89 10.19 23.64
C LEU A 6 3.30 10.48 22.19
N PHE A 7 4.28 9.76 21.67
CA PHE A 7 4.79 9.98 20.31
C PHE A 7 3.76 9.57 19.24
N ILE A 8 3.09 8.44 19.43
CA ILE A 8 2.00 7.99 18.55
C ILE A 8 0.81 8.96 18.67
N TYR A 9 0.49 9.42 19.88
CA TYR A 9 -0.59 10.38 20.13
C TYR A 9 -0.39 11.70 19.36
N CYS A 10 0.82 12.24 19.40
CA CYS A 10 1.14 13.49 18.72
C CYS A 10 1.11 13.32 17.20
N PHE A 11 1.59 12.17 16.68
CA PHE A 11 1.56 11.88 15.26
C PHE A 11 0.13 11.75 14.71
N VAL A 12 -0.77 11.03 15.39
CA VAL A 12 -2.15 10.85 14.91
C VAL A 12 -2.93 12.17 14.90
N LEU A 13 -2.67 13.09 15.85
CA LEU A 13 -3.33 14.39 15.88
C LEU A 13 -2.89 15.34 14.77
N ILE A 14 -1.63 15.26 14.32
CA ILE A 14 -1.10 16.12 13.25
C ILE A 14 -1.66 15.73 11.87
N PHE A 15 -1.99 14.45 11.65
CA PHE A 15 -2.58 13.98 10.39
C PHE A 15 -4.11 14.16 10.32
N ARG A 16 -4.77 14.64 11.38
CA ARG A 16 -6.21 14.89 11.35
C ARG A 16 -6.51 16.09 10.47
N VAL A 17 -7.13 15.83 9.33
CA VAL A 17 -7.69 16.88 8.48
C VAL A 17 -8.90 17.48 9.21
N LYS A 18 -8.94 18.82 9.32
CA LYS A 18 -10.13 19.49 9.87
C LYS A 18 -11.31 19.21 8.96
N LYS A 19 -12.51 19.14 9.52
CA LYS A 19 -13.75 18.97 8.74
C LYS A 19 -13.87 19.99 7.59
N SER A 20 -13.50 21.25 7.84
CA SER A 20 -13.47 22.33 6.84
C SER A 20 -12.38 22.19 5.76
N GLU A 21 -11.39 21.33 5.97
CA GLU A 21 -10.26 21.07 5.08
C GLU A 21 -10.40 19.69 4.39
N SER A 22 -11.47 18.93 4.70
CA SER A 22 -11.74 17.63 4.10
C SER A 22 -12.26 17.77 2.67
N LEU A 23 -11.55 17.17 1.72
CA LEU A 23 -11.97 17.10 0.31
C LEU A 23 -12.88 15.89 0.01
N TYR A 24 -13.29 15.15 1.05
CA TYR A 24 -14.02 13.88 0.94
C TYR A 24 -15.55 14.06 0.83
N SER A 25 -16.04 15.07 0.11
CA SER A 25 -17.48 15.23 -0.15
C SER A 25 -17.98 14.41 -1.34
N GLY A 26 -17.09 13.94 -2.22
CA GLY A 26 -17.49 13.25 -3.46
C GLY A 26 -18.29 14.13 -4.43
N VAL A 27 -18.42 15.43 -4.16
CA VAL A 27 -19.16 16.38 -4.99
C VAL A 27 -18.15 17.29 -5.69
N CYS A 28 -18.12 17.25 -7.02
CA CYS A 28 -17.43 18.30 -7.75
C CYS A 28 -18.30 19.54 -7.74
N GLN A 29 -17.89 20.57 -7.00
CA GLN A 29 -18.45 21.89 -7.21
C GLN A 29 -18.23 22.28 -8.66
N ALA A 30 -19.26 22.83 -9.31
CA ALA A 30 -19.07 23.50 -10.58
C ALA A 30 -18.01 24.57 -10.35
N VAL A 31 -16.83 24.39 -10.92
CA VAL A 31 -15.80 25.42 -10.90
C VAL A 31 -16.39 26.55 -11.72
N ASP A 32 -16.93 27.57 -11.06
CA ASP A 32 -17.16 28.86 -11.70
C ASP A 32 -15.85 29.17 -12.40
N SER A 33 -15.92 29.27 -13.72
CA SER A 33 -14.78 29.62 -14.56
C SER A 33 -14.40 31.06 -14.24
N ARG A 34 -13.77 31.29 -13.08
CA ARG A 34 -13.01 32.48 -12.84
C ARG A 34 -11.93 32.45 -13.90
N ASN A 35 -12.01 33.41 -14.80
CA ASN A 35 -11.00 33.81 -15.77
C ASN A 35 -9.69 34.17 -15.04
N SER A 36 -9.09 33.21 -14.35
CA SER A 36 -7.73 33.27 -13.88
C SER A 36 -6.88 33.03 -15.12
N SER A 37 -6.39 34.11 -15.71
CA SER A 37 -5.39 34.07 -16.78
C SER A 37 -4.05 33.59 -16.22
N THR A 38 -4.00 32.36 -15.71
CA THR A 38 -2.75 31.72 -15.35
C THR A 38 -1.99 31.48 -16.65
N LYS A 39 -0.83 32.12 -16.80
CA LYS A 39 0.04 31.93 -17.96
C LYS A 39 0.86 30.66 -17.74
N TYR A 40 0.79 29.72 -18.68
CA TYR A 40 1.57 28.50 -18.65
C TYR A 40 2.67 28.61 -19.69
N CYS A 41 3.92 28.33 -19.32
CA CYS A 41 5.04 28.35 -20.27
C CYS A 41 5.42 26.91 -20.63
N THR A 42 5.50 26.62 -21.93
CA THR A 42 5.96 25.33 -22.45
C THR A 42 7.41 25.47 -22.93
N SER A 43 8.18 24.39 -22.78
CA SER A 43 9.59 24.31 -23.20
C SER A 43 9.78 23.07 -24.08
N CYS A 44 9.13 23.04 -25.25
CA CYS A 44 9.44 22.03 -26.27
C CYS A 44 10.60 22.47 -27.21
N THR A 45 11.07 23.71 -27.10
CA THR A 45 12.19 24.30 -27.84
C THR A 45 12.89 25.35 -26.97
N ASP A 46 14.12 25.78 -27.33
CA ASP A 46 14.89 26.83 -26.63
C ASP A 46 14.19 28.21 -26.52
N ALA A 47 13.02 28.36 -27.16
CA ALA A 47 12.15 29.51 -27.00
C ALA A 47 11.01 29.18 -26.01
N HIS A 48 10.96 29.89 -24.89
CA HIS A 48 9.83 29.85 -23.96
C HIS A 48 8.60 30.51 -24.58
N MET A 49 7.61 29.71 -24.97
CA MET A 49 6.28 30.22 -25.33
C MET A 49 5.34 30.12 -24.13
N CYS A 50 4.83 31.26 -23.68
CA CYS A 50 3.83 31.31 -22.62
C CYS A 50 2.43 31.52 -23.20
N VAL A 51 1.54 30.55 -22.99
CA VAL A 51 0.15 30.56 -23.47
C VAL A 51 -0.79 30.95 -22.33
N SER A 52 -1.80 31.76 -22.66
CA SER A 52 -2.79 32.31 -21.73
C SER A 52 -4.04 31.43 -21.56
N LYS A 53 -4.12 30.31 -22.28
CA LYS A 53 -5.15 29.28 -22.10
C LYS A 53 -4.46 27.92 -22.04
N PRO A 54 -4.86 27.02 -21.13
CA PRO A 54 -4.34 25.66 -21.12
C PRO A 54 -4.94 24.91 -22.32
N SER A 55 -4.41 25.13 -23.51
CA SER A 55 -4.52 24.12 -24.56
C SER A 55 -3.65 22.96 -24.11
N GLN A 56 -4.30 22.02 -23.43
CA GLN A 56 -4.06 20.58 -23.44
C GLN A 56 -2.67 20.19 -23.99
N PHE A 57 -1.80 19.72 -23.09
CA PHE A 57 -0.56 19.00 -23.34
C PHE A 57 0.01 19.15 -24.76
N GLN A 58 0.99 20.04 -24.93
CA GLN A 58 1.64 20.19 -26.22
C GLN A 58 2.55 18.98 -26.48
N SER A 59 2.23 18.19 -27.51
CA SER A 59 3.08 17.09 -27.97
C SER A 59 4.42 17.64 -28.43
N CYS A 60 5.46 17.50 -27.61
CA CYS A 60 6.82 17.75 -28.07
C CYS A 60 7.21 16.61 -29.02
N LYS A 61 7.74 16.93 -30.21
CA LYS A 61 8.33 15.93 -31.12
C LYS A 61 9.53 15.27 -30.44
N THR A 62 9.28 14.19 -29.72
CA THR A 62 10.31 13.32 -29.15
C THR A 62 10.39 12.03 -29.97
N THR A 63 11.46 11.26 -29.81
CA THR A 63 11.65 9.96 -30.48
C THR A 63 10.67 8.87 -29.99
N GLY A 64 9.80 9.19 -29.02
CA GLY A 64 8.79 8.28 -28.46
C GLY A 64 7.41 8.41 -29.12
N ARG A 65 6.59 7.36 -29.00
CA ARG A 65 5.18 7.40 -29.38
C ARG A 65 4.41 8.23 -28.36
N ASP A 66 3.83 9.35 -28.80
CA ASP A 66 2.97 10.17 -27.96
C ASP A 66 1.68 9.40 -27.60
N ILE A 67 1.44 9.24 -26.30
CA ILE A 67 0.25 8.61 -25.72
C ILE A 67 -0.61 9.62 -24.97
N THR A 68 -0.31 10.91 -25.06
CA THR A 68 -1.02 11.99 -24.37
C THR A 68 -2.51 11.94 -24.67
N SER A 69 -2.90 11.83 -25.94
CA SER A 69 -4.32 11.70 -26.32
C SER A 69 -5.00 10.45 -25.76
N LYS A 70 -4.25 9.35 -25.56
CA LYS A 70 -4.75 8.13 -24.90
C LYS A 70 -4.87 8.29 -23.38
N MET A 71 -4.07 9.17 -22.78
CA MET A 71 -4.18 9.55 -21.36
C MET A 71 -5.21 10.65 -21.11
N GLU A 72 -5.59 11.42 -22.14
CA GLU A 72 -6.69 12.37 -22.06
C GLU A 72 -8.08 11.74 -22.20
N SER A 73 -8.22 10.63 -22.93
CA SER A 73 -9.51 9.95 -23.07
C SER A 73 -10.13 9.49 -21.74
N PRO A 74 -9.35 9.13 -20.68
CA PRO A 74 -9.89 8.91 -19.34
C PRO A 74 -9.97 10.18 -18.46
N LYS A 75 -10.14 11.40 -19.02
CA LYS A 75 -10.66 12.57 -18.25
C LYS A 75 -12.12 12.37 -17.80
N LEU A 76 -12.44 11.16 -17.38
CA LEU A 76 -13.60 10.85 -16.61
C LEU A 76 -13.40 11.60 -15.30
N VAL A 77 -14.35 12.49 -15.04
CA VAL A 77 -14.81 12.85 -13.70
C VAL A 77 -14.42 11.73 -12.73
N PRO A 78 -13.70 12.01 -11.63
CA PRO A 78 -13.26 10.97 -10.69
C PRO A 78 -14.41 9.97 -10.47
N TYR A 79 -14.14 8.67 -10.43
CA TYR A 79 -15.19 7.64 -10.35
C TYR A 79 -16.24 7.92 -9.25
N ASN A 80 -15.84 8.67 -8.22
CA ASN A 80 -16.65 9.05 -7.06
C ASN A 80 -17.10 10.53 -7.08
N CYS A 81 -17.11 11.19 -8.24
CA CYS A 81 -17.58 12.57 -8.36
C CYS A 81 -19.00 12.61 -8.95
N TYR A 82 -19.95 12.92 -8.08
CA TYR A 82 -21.35 13.08 -8.42
C TYR A 82 -21.59 14.51 -8.93
N SER A 83 -22.08 14.64 -10.17
CA SER A 83 -22.46 15.93 -10.77
C SER A 83 -23.95 16.20 -10.53
N GLY A 84 -24.30 17.43 -10.14
CA GLY A 84 -25.70 17.84 -9.93
C GLY A 84 -26.30 17.38 -8.59
N VAL A 85 -25.46 16.92 -7.66
CA VAL A 85 -25.84 16.58 -6.28
C VAL A 85 -25.26 17.65 -5.35
N GLU A 86 -26.10 18.32 -4.55
CA GLU A 86 -25.64 19.39 -3.64
C GLU A 86 -24.83 18.84 -2.46
N SER A 87 -25.07 17.59 -2.05
CA SER A 87 -24.31 16.89 -1.00
C SER A 87 -24.48 15.38 -1.13
N VAL A 88 -23.38 14.62 -1.05
CA VAL A 88 -23.42 13.19 -0.71
C VAL A 88 -23.53 13.08 0.81
N ASP A 89 -24.15 12.01 1.31
CA ASP A 89 -24.17 11.70 2.75
C ASP A 89 -22.78 11.92 3.32
N GLU A 90 -22.70 12.83 4.29
CA GLU A 90 -21.46 13.21 4.91
C GLU A 90 -20.85 11.97 5.57
N PHE A 91 -19.58 11.70 5.27
CA PHE A 91 -18.86 10.64 5.96
C PHE A 91 -18.85 10.94 7.45
N ASP A 92 -19.69 10.24 8.21
CA ASP A 92 -19.79 10.40 9.66
C ASP A 92 -18.64 9.66 10.33
N TYR A 93 -17.80 10.41 11.02
CA TYR A 93 -16.71 9.88 11.82
C TYR A 93 -16.64 10.65 13.13
N ASN A 94 -16.30 9.93 14.20
CA ASN A 94 -16.05 10.57 15.49
C ASN A 94 -14.64 11.20 15.49
N PRO A 95 -14.52 12.55 15.44
CA PRO A 95 -13.20 13.21 15.43
C PRO A 95 -12.46 13.02 16.75
N ASP A 96 -13.18 12.72 17.83
CA ASP A 96 -12.64 12.45 19.16
C ASP A 96 -12.43 10.96 19.39
N PHE A 97 -12.59 10.11 18.36
CA PHE A 97 -12.24 8.71 18.47
C PHE A 97 -10.77 8.57 18.83
N VAL A 98 -10.53 8.10 20.04
CA VAL A 98 -9.24 7.66 20.53
C VAL A 98 -9.31 6.15 20.57
N SER A 99 -8.46 5.47 19.79
CA SER A 99 -8.31 4.02 19.89
C SER A 99 -7.79 3.68 21.28
N SER A 100 -8.68 3.29 22.18
CA SER A 100 -8.39 2.99 23.58
C SER A 100 -7.85 1.57 23.70
N SER A 101 -6.53 1.42 23.60
CA SER A 101 -5.80 0.15 23.76
C SER A 101 -6.25 -0.99 22.84
N LEU A 102 -5.46 -2.06 22.75
CA LEU A 102 -5.88 -3.26 22.04
C LEU A 102 -7.03 -3.90 22.81
N PRO A 103 -8.05 -4.47 22.12
CA PRO A 103 -9.13 -5.17 22.80
C PRO A 103 -8.56 -6.35 23.60
N PRO A 104 -9.17 -6.71 24.74
CA PRO A 104 -8.71 -7.86 25.50
C PRO A 104 -8.80 -9.14 24.66
N TRP A 105 -7.95 -10.12 25.01
CA TRP A 105 -8.10 -11.46 24.49
C TRP A 105 -9.40 -12.08 25.00
N SER A 106 -10.05 -12.88 24.15
CA SER A 106 -11.27 -13.60 24.52
C SER A 106 -10.86 -15.04 24.80
N ASP A 107 -11.27 -15.58 25.94
CA ASP A 107 -10.96 -16.96 26.32
C ASP A 107 -11.78 -17.98 25.49
N ASP A 108 -12.88 -17.55 24.87
CA ASP A 108 -13.83 -18.44 24.18
C ASP A 108 -13.52 -18.67 22.68
N GLU A 109 -12.64 -17.87 22.07
CA GLU A 109 -12.38 -17.92 20.61
C GLU A 109 -10.90 -18.05 20.24
N PHE A 110 -10.05 -17.15 20.75
CA PHE A 110 -8.62 -17.11 20.44
C PHE A 110 -7.87 -16.45 21.59
N SER A 111 -7.06 -17.24 22.30
CA SER A 111 -6.14 -16.71 23.31
C SER A 111 -4.88 -16.11 22.66
N GLU A 112 -4.14 -15.29 23.42
CA GLU A 112 -2.82 -14.79 22.98
C GLU A 112 -1.86 -15.93 22.63
N THR A 113 -1.89 -16.99 23.44
CA THR A 113 -1.02 -18.16 23.27
C THR A 113 -1.37 -18.90 21.98
N ASP A 114 -2.66 -19.05 21.69
CA ASP A 114 -3.12 -19.69 20.46
C ASP A 114 -2.78 -18.85 19.23
N ALA A 115 -3.00 -17.54 19.27
CA ALA A 115 -2.63 -16.63 18.19
C ALA A 115 -1.13 -16.67 17.91
N LYS A 116 -0.30 -16.61 18.95
CA LYS A 116 1.16 -16.69 18.82
C LYS A 116 1.61 -18.00 18.22
N LYS A 117 1.08 -19.13 18.73
CA LYS A 117 1.40 -20.46 18.22
C LYS A 117 0.95 -20.59 16.76
N PHE A 118 -0.25 -20.14 16.43
CA PHE A 118 -0.81 -20.19 15.09
C PHE A 118 0.04 -19.39 14.08
N CYS A 119 0.31 -18.11 14.34
CA CYS A 119 1.13 -17.28 13.45
C CYS A 119 2.55 -17.84 13.27
N GLN A 120 3.15 -18.39 14.34
CA GLN A 120 4.49 -18.98 14.27
C GLN A 120 4.53 -20.30 13.48
N THR A 121 3.54 -21.16 13.68
CA THR A 121 3.48 -22.46 13.00
C THR A 121 3.10 -22.28 11.52
N TYR A 122 2.14 -21.40 11.23
CA TYR A 122 1.67 -21.16 9.87
C TYR A 122 2.80 -20.86 8.89
N LEU A 123 3.76 -20.00 9.26
CA LEU A 123 4.91 -19.70 8.40
C LEU A 123 5.86 -20.89 8.27
N LYS A 124 6.13 -21.61 9.36
CA LYS A 124 7.09 -22.73 9.35
C LYS A 124 6.63 -23.87 8.43
N ASP A 125 5.33 -24.00 8.25
CA ASP A 125 4.75 -25.02 7.39
C ASP A 125 4.82 -24.65 5.90
N LYS A 126 5.19 -23.39 5.56
CA LYS A 126 5.29 -22.93 4.17
C LYS A 126 6.67 -23.22 3.56
N THR A 127 6.67 -23.69 2.33
CA THR A 127 7.92 -24.01 1.61
C THR A 127 8.76 -22.76 1.35
N SER A 128 8.09 -21.63 1.06
CA SER A 128 8.73 -20.33 0.85
C SER A 128 9.39 -19.73 2.11
N PHE A 129 9.17 -20.30 3.31
CA PHE A 129 9.71 -19.77 4.57
C PHE A 129 11.21 -19.99 4.74
N ALA A 130 11.70 -21.19 4.42
CA ALA A 130 13.10 -21.57 4.65
C ALA A 130 14.08 -20.74 3.78
N PRO A 131 13.85 -20.51 2.48
CA PRO A 131 14.72 -19.64 1.67
C PRO A 131 14.83 -18.22 2.24
N CYS A 132 13.72 -17.68 2.74
CA CYS A 132 13.68 -16.32 3.27
C CYS A 132 14.42 -16.16 4.59
N THR A 133 14.31 -17.13 5.49
CA THR A 133 14.93 -17.04 6.82
C THR A 133 16.35 -17.58 6.87
N THR A 134 16.64 -18.65 6.13
CA THR A 134 17.94 -19.34 6.20
C THR A 134 18.93 -18.79 5.17
N THR A 135 18.49 -18.61 3.92
CA THR A 135 19.38 -18.12 2.85
C THR A 135 19.55 -16.60 2.91
N ILE A 136 18.45 -15.87 3.12
CA ILE A 136 18.44 -14.41 3.09
C ILE A 136 18.59 -13.77 4.48
N GLY A 137 18.24 -14.51 5.54
CA GLY A 137 18.38 -14.03 6.91
C GLY A 137 17.40 -12.91 7.27
N ILE A 138 16.18 -12.91 6.71
CA ILE A 138 15.19 -11.89 7.09
C ILE A 138 14.66 -12.16 8.51
N ASN A 139 14.56 -11.11 9.32
CA ASN A 139 13.89 -11.17 10.61
C ASN A 139 12.37 -11.03 10.42
N ILE A 140 11.61 -12.05 10.82
CA ILE A 140 10.16 -12.14 10.67
C ILE A 140 9.36 -11.81 11.94
N SER A 141 10.01 -11.33 13.02
CA SER A 141 9.33 -11.03 14.28
C SER A 141 8.22 -9.99 14.10
N ARG A 142 8.42 -9.00 13.23
CA ARG A 142 7.43 -7.96 12.96
C ARG A 142 6.17 -8.50 12.29
N GLU A 143 6.32 -9.46 11.38
CA GLU A 143 5.21 -10.13 10.69
C GLU A 143 4.39 -10.95 11.69
N ILE A 144 5.07 -11.71 12.56
CA ILE A 144 4.41 -12.47 13.62
C ILE A 144 3.67 -11.54 14.58
N GLU A 145 4.32 -10.48 15.06
CA GLU A 145 3.68 -9.50 15.96
C GLU A 145 2.47 -8.85 15.30
N SER A 146 2.58 -8.46 14.01
CA SER A 146 1.46 -7.91 13.25
C SER A 146 0.31 -8.91 13.09
N CYS A 147 0.61 -10.18 12.82
CA CYS A 147 -0.39 -11.25 12.75
C CYS A 147 -1.15 -11.39 14.08
N ILE A 148 -0.42 -11.48 15.19
CA ILE A 148 -0.99 -11.61 16.54
C ILE A 148 -1.89 -10.40 16.86
N THR A 149 -1.40 -9.18 16.62
CA THR A 149 -2.18 -7.96 16.87
C THR A 149 -3.43 -7.88 16.01
N ASN A 150 -3.36 -8.25 14.73
CA ASN A 150 -4.53 -8.25 13.85
C ASN A 150 -5.55 -9.31 14.26
N ILE A 151 -5.12 -10.51 14.66
CA ILE A 151 -6.01 -11.53 15.26
C ILE A 151 -6.64 -10.99 16.54
N GLN A 152 -5.89 -10.31 17.40
CA GLN A 152 -6.44 -9.73 18.63
C GLN A 152 -7.58 -8.74 18.35
N ILE A 153 -7.40 -7.89 17.33
CA ILE A 153 -8.36 -6.85 16.93
C ILE A 153 -9.59 -7.44 16.24
N THR A 154 -9.38 -8.39 15.31
CA THR A 154 -10.44 -8.86 14.41
C THR A 154 -11.04 -10.21 14.79
N LYS A 155 -10.37 -10.95 15.67
CA LYS A 155 -10.67 -12.35 16.02
C LYS A 155 -10.65 -13.30 14.81
N ASP A 156 -9.91 -12.96 13.74
CA ASP A 156 -9.87 -13.73 12.49
C ASP A 156 -8.47 -14.28 12.18
N ALA A 157 -8.33 -15.60 12.05
CA ALA A 157 -7.09 -16.26 11.68
C ALA A 157 -6.65 -16.01 10.21
N LYS A 158 -7.53 -15.44 9.36
CA LYS A 158 -7.22 -15.10 7.96
C LYS A 158 -6.13 -14.03 7.78
N TRP A 159 -5.64 -13.44 8.88
CA TRP A 159 -4.45 -12.60 8.86
C TRP A 159 -3.14 -13.36 8.64
N ALA A 160 -3.10 -14.68 8.85
CA ALA A 160 -1.88 -15.46 8.63
C ALA A 160 -1.43 -15.54 7.15
N PRO A 161 -2.32 -15.74 6.16
CA PRO A 161 -1.96 -15.56 4.75
C PRO A 161 -1.42 -14.16 4.42
N ILE A 162 -1.99 -13.11 5.01
CA ILE A 162 -1.53 -11.72 4.80
C ILE A 162 -0.12 -11.52 5.38
N MET A 163 0.15 -12.12 6.54
CA MET A 163 1.47 -12.16 7.16
C MET A 163 2.50 -12.85 6.25
N LEU A 164 2.14 -13.98 5.63
CA LEU A 164 2.98 -14.67 4.65
C LEU A 164 3.30 -13.75 3.46
N GLU A 165 2.29 -13.13 2.84
CA GLU A 165 2.50 -12.20 1.72
C GLU A 165 3.43 -11.04 2.07
N SER A 166 3.25 -10.45 3.25
CA SER A 166 4.14 -9.38 3.74
C SER A 166 5.59 -9.88 3.87
N MET A 167 5.79 -11.07 4.43
CA MET A 167 7.11 -11.71 4.53
C MET A 167 7.73 -11.92 3.14
N LEU A 168 6.98 -12.52 2.22
CA LEU A 168 7.43 -12.85 0.86
C LEU A 168 7.79 -11.59 0.08
N LEU A 169 7.01 -10.52 0.19
CA LEU A 169 7.30 -9.25 -0.48
C LEU A 169 8.63 -8.63 -0.01
N ARG A 170 8.94 -8.70 1.29
CA ARG A 170 10.24 -8.23 1.81
C ARG A 170 11.37 -9.16 1.40
N CYS A 171 11.13 -10.47 1.44
CA CYS A 171 12.07 -11.49 1.03
C CYS A 171 12.48 -11.30 -0.44
N ASN A 172 11.50 -11.23 -1.36
CA ASN A 172 11.71 -11.01 -2.78
C ASN A 172 12.47 -9.72 -3.06
N ARG A 173 12.12 -8.60 -2.41
CA ARG A 173 12.85 -7.35 -2.57
C ARG A 173 14.32 -7.46 -2.17
N ARG A 174 14.63 -8.17 -1.09
CA ARG A 174 16.02 -8.36 -0.65
C ARG A 174 16.77 -9.31 -1.57
N LEU A 175 16.13 -10.41 -1.95
CA LEU A 175 16.70 -11.42 -2.82
C LEU A 175 17.03 -10.86 -4.21
N HIS A 176 16.12 -10.09 -4.81
CA HIS A 176 16.40 -9.38 -6.07
C HIS A 176 17.64 -8.49 -5.98
N ARG A 177 17.81 -7.76 -4.87
CA ARG A 177 19.01 -6.92 -4.67
C ARG A 177 20.28 -7.74 -4.56
N MET A 178 20.23 -8.89 -3.88
CA MET A 178 21.39 -9.77 -3.71
C MET A 178 21.76 -10.45 -5.04
N VAL A 179 20.80 -10.99 -5.79
CA VAL A 179 21.04 -11.59 -7.11
C VAL A 179 21.63 -10.57 -8.09
N LEU A 180 21.16 -9.32 -8.10
CA LEU A 180 21.74 -8.27 -8.95
C LEU A 180 23.22 -8.00 -8.62
N GLY A 181 23.62 -8.12 -7.36
CA GLY A 181 25.01 -7.94 -6.91
C GLY A 181 25.87 -9.20 -6.94
N GLN A 182 25.26 -10.38 -7.01
CA GLN A 182 25.90 -11.70 -6.89
C GLN A 182 25.28 -12.69 -7.89
N GLN A 183 25.32 -12.35 -9.18
CA GLN A 183 24.59 -13.04 -10.25
C GLN A 183 24.97 -14.52 -10.44
N GLU A 184 26.11 -14.96 -9.90
CA GLU A 184 26.58 -16.35 -10.01
C GLU A 184 26.35 -17.16 -8.73
N ASP A 185 25.80 -16.57 -7.67
CA ASP A 185 25.48 -17.33 -6.45
C ASP A 185 24.25 -18.22 -6.69
N ARG A 186 24.54 -19.49 -6.99
CA ARG A 186 23.54 -20.52 -7.23
C ARG A 186 22.52 -20.65 -6.09
N ARG A 187 22.91 -20.42 -4.83
CA ARG A 187 21.98 -20.49 -3.69
C ARG A 187 20.93 -19.39 -3.75
N LEU A 188 21.30 -18.20 -4.21
CA LEU A 188 20.37 -17.08 -4.37
C LEU A 188 19.43 -17.31 -5.56
N ILE A 189 19.94 -17.86 -6.66
CA ILE A 189 19.13 -18.20 -7.83
C ILE A 189 18.09 -19.27 -7.46
N GLU A 190 18.49 -20.32 -6.74
CA GLU A 190 17.59 -21.39 -6.27
C GLU A 190 16.58 -20.88 -5.23
N ALA A 191 17.00 -20.01 -4.32
CA ALA A 191 16.09 -19.33 -3.39
C ALA A 191 15.04 -18.48 -4.11
N MET A 192 15.40 -17.84 -5.23
CA MET A 192 14.48 -16.99 -5.99
C MET A 192 13.47 -17.81 -6.79
N ALA A 193 13.90 -18.98 -7.28
CA ALA A 193 13.01 -19.90 -7.98
C ALA A 193 12.01 -20.62 -7.07
N SER A 194 12.24 -20.63 -5.75
CA SER A 194 11.44 -21.35 -4.75
C SER A 194 10.49 -20.46 -3.95
N ILE A 195 10.47 -19.15 -4.17
CA ILE A 195 9.55 -18.21 -3.50
C ILE A 195 8.34 -17.95 -4.39
N CYS A 196 7.15 -18.18 -3.85
CA CYS A 196 5.93 -18.24 -4.64
C CYS A 196 4.80 -17.49 -3.95
N PRO A 197 3.97 -16.73 -4.69
CA PRO A 197 2.83 -16.04 -4.11
C PRO A 197 1.95 -17.03 -3.34
N ASN A 198 1.67 -16.70 -2.08
CA ASN A 198 0.87 -17.48 -1.14
C ASN A 198 1.25 -18.97 -1.06
N ASP A 199 2.50 -19.33 -1.32
CA ASP A 199 2.95 -20.73 -1.39
C ASP A 199 2.07 -21.58 -2.32
N CYS A 200 1.70 -21.04 -3.49
CA CYS A 200 0.79 -21.65 -4.46
C CYS A 200 -0.61 -21.97 -3.89
N SER A 201 -1.02 -21.26 -2.83
CA SER A 201 -2.26 -21.52 -2.08
C SER A 201 -2.41 -22.99 -1.68
N ASP A 202 -1.30 -23.63 -1.31
CA ASP A 202 -1.23 -25.04 -0.91
C ASP A 202 -1.60 -26.05 -2.03
N ASN A 203 -1.63 -25.65 -3.30
CA ASN A 203 -2.06 -26.49 -4.42
C ASN A 203 -0.93 -27.12 -5.25
N GLY A 204 0.33 -27.06 -4.83
CA GLY A 204 1.40 -27.75 -5.55
C GLY A 204 2.81 -27.22 -5.29
N ASN A 205 3.74 -27.71 -6.11
CA ASN A 205 5.12 -27.25 -6.12
C ASN A 205 5.26 -26.08 -7.08
N CYS A 206 5.94 -25.05 -6.60
CA CYS A 206 6.26 -23.91 -7.42
C CYS A 206 7.51 -24.16 -8.27
N GLU A 207 7.38 -23.94 -9.56
CA GLU A 207 8.51 -24.05 -10.48
C GLU A 207 8.85 -22.67 -11.04
N LYS A 208 10.02 -22.14 -10.64
CA LYS A 208 10.55 -20.85 -11.11
C LYS A 208 9.68 -19.64 -10.72
N GLY A 209 9.08 -19.67 -9.53
CA GLY A 209 8.25 -18.56 -9.02
C GLY A 209 6.87 -18.45 -9.69
N LEU A 210 6.39 -19.53 -10.31
CA LEU A 210 5.06 -19.70 -10.88
C LEU A 210 4.37 -20.93 -10.30
#